data_AF-A0A415DTN7-F1
#
_entry.id   AF-A0A415DTN7-F1
#
_cell.length_a   1.000
_cell.length_b   1.000
_cell.length_c   1.000
_cell.angle_alpha   90.00
_cell.angle_beta   90.00
_cell.angle_gamma   90.00
#
_symmetry.space_group_name_H-M   'P 1'
#
loop_
_entity.id
_entity.type
_entity.pdbx_description
1 polymer ?
#
loop_
_entity_poly.entity_id
_entity_poly.type
_entity_poly.pdbx_seq_one_letter_code
_entity_poly.pdbx_strand_id
1 'polypeptide(L)'
;MEFVGNQINFKTVLATLTVAFFIGRINLFEGTFPATVALITVMVAVSTVYIYLVPVIAVAMLTYGGAVLNLYGDMMAMIFCGIFFLFFHNHRFTINQRTSVAVAAVIVFNCAYYAYGHLTYLLSIETMIKETIAVIVFIRVFNTIARILFVGKNPMQISEEKIGLAYEIFLISLIGAIDSVQVVFPLWLLAIVVIQYCKGIQPAMAAAGIAAVFWQCQHVDYAELFIGLFAGMLTGWFLASLIDGKYRKTMLALTIFATIALSASDQIYGAAAAMALFIAVPSGIITRLWCVGEERFCQQSATGADLKLEAIRRDLMKKREVFLSLSKLYSAGMDNKQIVSYQFDGMARTVNELMQDLEGRGESSAARNAPQILVGSASYAFEAVSGDSCLSFSFGKNKQALIISDGMGKGSRAATESKLVVTTLSKLLSAGFDVDIAMKTVNAILMTGNSAEMFATVDLAIIDKVTGRAQIFKMGAASTYVKHNGSVSMLKRPAPPVGIVDGLKLEYIDVRLKRGDLLIMVSDGVTDCDRSDPDGQWLRERLTELGSRDPDTVAELIVNKAAEKYGIRERDDLTVMVAAI
;
A
#
# COMPACT_ATOMS: atom_id res chain seq x y z
N MET A 1 11.76 -20.89 -23.66
CA MET A 1 11.54 -21.07 -22.22
C MET A 1 12.75 -21.82 -21.71
N GLU A 2 13.68 -21.11 -21.07
CA GLU A 2 14.73 -21.74 -20.29
C GLU A 2 14.10 -22.26 -19.01
N PHE A 3 13.89 -23.57 -18.93
CA PHE A 3 13.48 -24.21 -17.69
C PHE A 3 14.76 -24.56 -16.94
N VAL A 4 15.10 -23.71 -15.98
CA VAL A 4 16.20 -23.93 -15.03
C VAL A 4 15.89 -25.22 -14.27
N GLY A 5 16.87 -26.13 -14.24
CA GLY A 5 16.79 -27.38 -13.50
C GLY A 5 16.47 -27.11 -12.04
N ASN A 6 15.21 -27.35 -11.66
CA ASN A 6 14.77 -27.28 -10.29
C ASN A 6 15.03 -28.65 -9.67
N GLN A 7 15.76 -28.70 -8.55
CA GLN A 7 15.80 -29.89 -7.72
C GLN A 7 14.36 -30.24 -7.33
N ILE A 8 13.85 -31.34 -7.88
CA ILE A 8 12.48 -31.77 -7.67
C ILE A 8 12.36 -32.21 -6.21
N ASN A 9 11.77 -31.36 -5.38
CA ASN A 9 11.59 -31.62 -3.96
C ASN A 9 10.58 -32.77 -3.79
N PHE A 10 10.93 -33.82 -3.06
CA PHE A 10 10.11 -35.04 -2.89
C PHE A 10 8.67 -34.72 -2.44
N LYS A 11 8.50 -33.72 -1.58
CA LYS A 11 7.20 -33.23 -1.11
C LYS A 11 6.31 -32.70 -2.25
N THR A 12 6.89 -32.03 -3.24
CA THR A 12 6.17 -31.49 -4.39
C THR A 12 5.71 -32.62 -5.31
N VAL A 13 6.55 -33.63 -5.53
CA VAL A 13 6.18 -34.82 -6.33
C VAL A 13 5.01 -35.56 -5.70
N LEU A 14 5.11 -35.84 -4.39
CA LEU A 14 4.05 -36.53 -3.66
C LEU A 14 2.73 -35.75 -3.71
N ALA A 15 2.77 -34.42 -3.53
CA ALA A 15 1.59 -33.58 -3.66
C ALA A 15 0.99 -33.63 -5.09
N THR A 16 1.83 -33.57 -6.14
CA THR A 16 1.34 -33.68 -7.53
C THR A 16 0.75 -35.05 -7.83
N LEU A 17 1.28 -36.13 -7.26
CA LEU A 17 0.72 -37.48 -7.40
C LEU A 17 -0.66 -37.59 -6.74
N THR A 18 -0.81 -37.03 -5.52
CA THR A 18 -2.12 -37.03 -4.85
C THR A 18 -3.16 -36.23 -5.62
N VAL A 19 -2.80 -35.06 -6.14
CA VAL A 19 -3.69 -34.22 -6.96
C VAL A 19 -4.07 -34.94 -8.25
N ALA A 20 -3.10 -35.57 -8.93
CA ALA A 20 -3.37 -36.32 -10.15
C ALA A 20 -4.30 -37.52 -9.91
N PHE A 21 -4.21 -38.18 -8.76
CA PHE A 21 -5.13 -39.25 -8.38
C PHE A 21 -6.57 -38.74 -8.25
N PHE A 22 -6.81 -37.62 -7.56
CA PHE A 22 -8.16 -37.06 -7.47
C PHE A 22 -8.67 -36.56 -8.83
N ILE A 23 -7.83 -35.90 -9.63
CA ILE A 23 -8.21 -35.46 -10.99
C ILE A 23 -8.59 -36.66 -11.86
N GLY A 24 -7.92 -37.80 -11.67
CA GLY A 24 -8.23 -39.09 -12.30
C GLY A 24 -9.63 -39.63 -12.04
N ARG A 25 -10.29 -39.18 -10.96
CA ARG A 25 -11.65 -39.60 -10.58
C ARG A 25 -12.73 -38.63 -11.02
N ILE A 26 -12.37 -37.53 -11.69
CA ILE A 26 -13.34 -36.56 -12.19
C ILE A 26 -14.06 -37.17 -13.39
N ASN A 27 -15.25 -37.69 -13.11
CA ASN A 27 -16.19 -38.17 -14.12
C ASN A 27 -17.14 -37.04 -14.51
N LEU A 28 -17.29 -36.81 -15.81
CA LEU A 28 -18.26 -35.89 -16.41
C LEU A 28 -19.05 -36.61 -17.52
N PHE A 29 -20.26 -36.13 -17.82
CA PHE A 29 -21.07 -36.58 -18.96
C PHE A 29 -21.29 -38.10 -19.01
N GLU A 30 -21.68 -38.69 -17.87
CA GLU A 30 -22.06 -40.11 -17.78
C GLU A 30 -20.95 -41.10 -18.18
N GLY A 31 -19.68 -40.77 -17.90
CA GLY A 31 -18.58 -41.73 -17.98
C GLY A 31 -17.31 -41.26 -18.69
N THR A 32 -17.15 -39.96 -18.95
CA THR A 32 -15.96 -39.39 -19.61
C THR A 32 -15.02 -38.74 -18.59
N PHE A 33 -13.72 -38.76 -18.89
CA PHE A 33 -12.64 -38.29 -18.02
C PHE A 33 -11.78 -37.22 -18.69
N PRO A 34 -12.36 -36.10 -19.16
CA PRO A 34 -11.64 -35.09 -19.94
C PRO A 34 -10.50 -34.41 -19.17
N ALA A 35 -10.60 -34.35 -17.83
CA ALA A 35 -9.58 -33.75 -16.97
C ALA A 35 -8.25 -34.53 -16.98
N THR A 36 -8.29 -35.85 -17.24
CA THR A 36 -7.10 -36.71 -17.22
C THR A 36 -6.18 -36.45 -18.41
N VAL A 37 -6.76 -36.44 -19.61
CA VAL A 37 -6.09 -36.11 -20.87
C VAL A 37 -5.54 -34.68 -20.82
N ALA A 38 -6.31 -33.75 -20.26
CA ALA A 38 -5.88 -32.37 -20.09
C ALA A 38 -4.67 -32.24 -19.14
N LEU A 39 -4.69 -32.94 -18.00
CA LEU A 39 -3.62 -32.88 -17.00
C LEU A 39 -2.30 -33.42 -17.57
N ILE A 40 -2.32 -34.59 -18.22
CA ILE A 40 -1.09 -35.19 -18.77
C ILE A 40 -0.49 -34.31 -19.88
N THR A 41 -1.33 -33.74 -20.73
CA THR A 41 -0.92 -32.85 -21.83
C THR A 41 -0.17 -31.61 -21.32
N VAL A 42 -0.58 -31.07 -20.17
CA VAL A 42 0.07 -29.89 -19.57
C VAL A 42 1.30 -30.28 -18.74
N MET A 43 1.26 -31.38 -17.99
CA MET A 43 2.34 -31.73 -17.06
C MET A 43 3.58 -32.29 -17.77
N VAL A 44 3.41 -33.15 -18.78
CA VAL A 44 4.55 -33.66 -19.60
C VAL A 44 5.26 -32.50 -20.33
N ALA A 45 4.50 -31.46 -20.65
CA ALA A 45 4.99 -30.23 -21.22
C ALA A 45 5.85 -29.37 -20.27
N VAL A 46 5.68 -29.52 -18.96
CA VAL A 46 6.51 -28.85 -17.93
C VAL A 46 7.80 -29.64 -17.71
N SER A 47 7.70 -30.96 -17.57
CA SER A 47 8.84 -31.86 -17.42
C SER A 47 8.48 -33.28 -17.87
N THR A 48 9.41 -33.94 -18.55
CA THR A 48 9.27 -35.35 -18.96
C THR A 48 9.12 -36.30 -17.77
N VAL A 49 9.58 -35.90 -16.57
CA VAL A 49 9.41 -36.67 -15.33
C VAL A 49 7.92 -36.88 -14.98
N TYR A 50 7.03 -35.97 -15.38
CA TYR A 50 5.60 -36.12 -15.09
C TYR A 50 4.89 -37.20 -15.91
N ILE A 51 5.59 -37.93 -16.78
CA ILE A 51 5.04 -39.14 -17.39
C ILE A 51 4.68 -40.20 -16.35
N TYR A 52 5.33 -40.22 -15.18
CA TYR A 52 4.98 -41.10 -14.07
C TYR A 52 3.59 -40.84 -13.48
N LEU A 53 2.90 -39.76 -13.89
CA LEU A 53 1.50 -39.54 -13.53
C LEU A 53 0.53 -40.48 -14.27
N VAL A 54 0.88 -40.96 -15.47
CA VAL A 54 0.04 -41.86 -16.28
C VAL A 54 -0.47 -43.08 -15.49
N PRO A 55 0.39 -43.90 -14.84
CA PRO A 55 -0.08 -45.05 -14.08
C PRO A 55 -0.96 -44.66 -12.88
N VAL A 56 -0.68 -43.53 -12.22
CA VAL A 56 -1.48 -43.06 -11.08
C VAL A 56 -2.87 -42.62 -11.52
N ILE A 57 -2.96 -41.90 -12.63
CA ILE A 57 -4.22 -41.47 -13.23
C ILE A 57 -5.02 -42.70 -13.71
N ALA A 58 -4.37 -43.69 -14.32
CA ALA A 58 -5.04 -44.92 -14.74
C ALA A 58 -5.61 -45.70 -13.55
N VAL A 59 -4.86 -45.84 -12.45
CA VAL A 59 -5.37 -46.45 -11.22
C VAL A 59 -6.54 -45.64 -10.66
N ALA A 60 -6.46 -44.31 -10.66
CA ALA A 60 -7.56 -43.47 -10.21
C ALA A 60 -8.85 -43.70 -11.02
N MET A 61 -8.75 -43.73 -12.34
CA MET A 61 -9.86 -44.03 -13.26
C MET A 61 -10.48 -45.40 -12.95
N LEU A 62 -9.66 -46.44 -12.72
CA LEU A 62 -10.13 -47.79 -12.40
C LEU A 62 -10.80 -47.92 -11.02
N THR A 63 -10.45 -47.05 -10.07
CA THR A 63 -11.05 -47.03 -8.72
C THR A 63 -12.38 -46.27 -8.65
N TYR A 64 -12.89 -45.82 -9.79
CA TYR A 64 -14.22 -45.23 -9.88
C TYR A 64 -15.29 -46.32 -9.80
N GLY A 65 -16.26 -46.18 -8.89
CA GLY A 65 -17.20 -47.24 -8.54
C GLY A 65 -18.41 -47.37 -9.48
N GLY A 66 -18.55 -46.47 -10.46
CA GLY A 66 -19.66 -46.49 -11.42
C GLY A 66 -19.44 -47.45 -12.59
N ALA A 67 -20.54 -47.93 -13.20
CA ALA A 67 -20.49 -48.70 -14.44
C ALA A 67 -20.16 -47.75 -15.61
N VAL A 68 -18.89 -47.66 -15.99
CA VAL A 68 -18.43 -46.71 -17.01
C VAL A 68 -18.21 -47.43 -18.33
N LEU A 69 -19.05 -47.13 -19.34
CA LEU A 69 -18.85 -47.65 -20.69
C LEU A 69 -17.61 -47.04 -21.38
N ASN A 70 -17.26 -45.79 -21.09
CA ASN A 70 -16.34 -44.96 -21.89
C ASN A 70 -14.91 -44.86 -21.30
N LEU A 71 -14.64 -45.52 -20.17
CA LEU A 71 -13.38 -45.43 -19.42
C LEU A 71 -12.14 -45.72 -20.28
N TYR A 72 -12.22 -46.73 -21.13
CA TYR A 72 -11.09 -47.26 -21.85
C TYR A 72 -10.65 -46.36 -23.01
N GLY A 73 -11.59 -45.68 -23.68
CA GLY A 73 -11.25 -44.75 -24.76
C GLY A 73 -10.43 -43.57 -24.25
N ASP A 74 -10.86 -42.95 -23.14
CA ASP A 74 -10.16 -41.84 -22.49
C ASP A 74 -8.81 -42.26 -21.90
N MET A 75 -8.73 -43.47 -21.35
CA MET A 75 -7.47 -44.03 -20.86
C MET A 75 -6.47 -44.22 -22.00
N MET A 76 -6.90 -44.71 -23.17
CA MET A 76 -6.04 -44.83 -24.35
C MET A 76 -5.62 -43.46 -24.89
N ALA A 77 -6.53 -42.48 -24.92
CA ALA A 77 -6.21 -41.11 -25.31
C ALA A 77 -5.19 -40.45 -24.37
N MET A 78 -5.32 -40.68 -23.05
CA MET A 78 -4.40 -40.18 -22.02
C MET A 78 -3.00 -40.80 -22.17
N ILE A 79 -2.91 -42.12 -22.35
CA ILE A 79 -1.65 -42.83 -22.59
C ILE A 79 -0.99 -42.34 -23.89
N PHE A 80 -1.78 -42.20 -24.97
CA PHE A 80 -1.28 -41.69 -26.24
C PHE A 80 -0.71 -40.27 -26.10
N CYS A 81 -1.42 -39.35 -25.43
CA CYS A 81 -0.93 -38.00 -25.21
C CYS A 81 0.39 -37.99 -24.41
N GLY A 82 0.49 -38.84 -23.37
CA GLY A 82 1.72 -38.99 -22.60
C GLY A 82 2.92 -39.45 -23.45
N ILE A 83 2.74 -40.49 -24.27
CA ILE A 83 3.80 -41.04 -25.13
C ILE A 83 4.15 -40.07 -26.27
N PHE A 84 3.15 -39.48 -26.91
CA PHE A 84 3.34 -38.55 -28.02
C PHE A 84 4.18 -37.34 -27.59
N PHE A 85 3.85 -36.71 -26.47
CA PHE A 85 4.62 -35.56 -25.99
C PHE A 85 5.98 -35.92 -25.40
N LEU A 86 6.18 -37.17 -24.95
CA LEU A 86 7.50 -37.67 -24.58
C LEU A 86 8.42 -37.80 -25.81
N PHE A 87 7.91 -38.41 -26.89
CA PHE A 87 8.69 -38.62 -28.11
C PHE A 87 9.11 -37.30 -28.75
N PHE A 88 8.20 -36.32 -28.79
CA PHE A 88 8.47 -34.99 -29.34
C PHE A 88 8.93 -33.95 -28.29
N HIS A 89 9.57 -34.37 -27.19
CA HIS A 89 10.03 -33.43 -26.15
C HIS A 89 10.99 -32.35 -26.67
N ASN A 90 11.73 -32.64 -27.75
CA ASN A 90 12.64 -31.71 -28.40
C ASN A 90 11.94 -30.65 -29.26
N HIS A 91 10.65 -30.81 -29.58
CA HIS A 91 9.87 -29.84 -30.35
C HIS A 91 9.02 -28.94 -29.46
N ARG A 92 9.12 -27.62 -29.71
CA ARG A 92 8.39 -26.60 -28.95
C ARG A 92 6.98 -26.42 -29.51
N PHE A 93 6.03 -27.21 -29.04
CA PHE A 93 4.62 -26.99 -29.35
C PHE A 93 4.04 -25.79 -28.58
N THR A 94 3.25 -24.99 -29.29
CA THR A 94 2.40 -23.96 -28.67
C THR A 94 1.23 -24.61 -27.91
N ILE A 95 0.64 -23.90 -26.95
CA ILE A 95 -0.51 -24.42 -26.17
C ILE A 95 -1.68 -24.83 -27.07
N ASN A 96 -1.96 -24.04 -28.11
CA ASN A 96 -3.06 -24.33 -29.06
C ASN A 96 -2.80 -25.63 -29.84
N GLN A 97 -1.56 -25.85 -30.30
CA GLN A 97 -1.19 -27.09 -30.99
C GLN A 97 -1.33 -28.31 -30.08
N ARG A 98 -0.95 -28.18 -28.79
CA ARG A 98 -1.14 -29.26 -27.81
C ARG A 98 -2.61 -29.55 -27.55
N THR A 99 -3.44 -28.51 -27.44
CA THR A 99 -4.89 -28.65 -27.32
C THR A 99 -5.48 -29.38 -28.53
N SER A 100 -5.07 -29.03 -29.75
CA SER A 100 -5.54 -29.72 -30.96
C SER A 100 -5.18 -31.20 -30.99
N VAL A 101 -3.95 -31.56 -30.58
CA VAL A 101 -3.53 -32.97 -30.51
C VAL A 101 -4.33 -33.74 -29.45
N ALA A 102 -4.53 -33.16 -28.27
CA ALA A 102 -5.30 -33.80 -27.20
C ALA A 102 -6.76 -34.02 -27.59
N VAL A 103 -7.41 -33.03 -28.20
CA VAL A 103 -8.79 -33.14 -28.71
C VAL A 103 -8.89 -34.20 -29.80
N ALA A 104 -7.96 -34.22 -30.76
CA ALA A 104 -7.93 -35.22 -31.81
C ALA A 104 -7.75 -36.64 -31.24
N ALA A 105 -6.89 -36.80 -30.23
CA ALA A 105 -6.69 -38.08 -29.57
C ALA A 105 -7.99 -38.59 -28.92
N VAL A 106 -8.67 -37.76 -28.12
CA VAL A 106 -9.94 -38.13 -27.47
C VAL A 106 -10.98 -38.59 -28.49
N ILE A 107 -11.19 -37.81 -29.55
CA ILE A 107 -12.15 -38.16 -30.62
C ILE A 107 -11.78 -39.50 -31.27
N VAL A 108 -10.52 -39.68 -31.67
CA VAL A 108 -10.09 -40.89 -32.39
C VAL A 108 -10.17 -42.13 -31.51
N PHE A 109 -9.70 -42.07 -30.27
CA PHE A 109 -9.68 -43.24 -29.39
C PHE A 109 -11.07 -43.61 -28.88
N ASN A 110 -11.94 -42.65 -28.61
CA ASN A 110 -13.34 -42.94 -28.27
C ASN A 110 -14.07 -43.57 -29.46
N CYS A 111 -13.95 -43.01 -30.67
CA CYS A 111 -14.49 -43.62 -31.88
C CYS A 111 -13.95 -45.03 -32.14
N ALA A 112 -12.64 -45.24 -31.96
CA ALA A 112 -12.01 -46.55 -32.14
C ALA A 112 -12.52 -47.58 -31.12
N TYR A 113 -12.69 -47.17 -29.86
CA TYR A 113 -13.21 -48.04 -28.81
C TYR A 113 -14.65 -48.47 -29.07
N TYR A 114 -15.54 -47.56 -29.45
CA TYR A 114 -16.92 -47.91 -29.80
C TYR A 114 -17.02 -48.76 -31.06
N ALA A 115 -16.16 -48.51 -32.06
CA ALA A 115 -16.08 -49.32 -33.27
C ALA A 115 -15.60 -50.75 -32.95
N TYR A 116 -14.56 -50.88 -32.11
CA TYR A 116 -14.03 -52.18 -31.67
C TYR A 116 -15.03 -52.96 -30.82
N GLY A 117 -15.75 -52.27 -29.92
CA GLY A 117 -16.76 -52.89 -29.07
C GLY A 117 -18.06 -53.26 -29.80
N HIS A 118 -18.22 -52.93 -31.09
CA HIS A 118 -19.49 -53.02 -31.81
C HIS A 118 -20.65 -52.25 -31.12
N LEU A 119 -20.33 -51.18 -30.38
CA LEU A 119 -21.26 -50.36 -29.58
C LEU A 119 -21.49 -48.98 -30.21
N THR A 120 -21.33 -48.84 -31.53
CA THR A 120 -21.42 -47.54 -32.22
C THR A 120 -22.77 -46.84 -32.06
N TYR A 121 -23.83 -47.57 -31.68
CA TYR A 121 -25.16 -47.01 -31.41
C TYR A 121 -25.23 -46.21 -30.10
N LEU A 122 -24.29 -46.41 -29.17
CA LEU A 122 -24.16 -45.63 -27.93
C LEU A 122 -23.32 -44.35 -28.11
N LEU A 123 -22.70 -44.17 -29.28
CA LEU A 123 -21.92 -42.97 -29.58
C LEU A 123 -22.85 -41.77 -29.76
N SER A 124 -22.90 -40.90 -28.76
CA SER A 124 -23.59 -39.61 -28.86
C SER A 124 -22.65 -38.50 -29.28
N ILE A 125 -22.92 -37.88 -30.44
CA ILE A 125 -22.17 -36.71 -30.93
C ILE A 125 -22.23 -35.57 -29.90
N GLU A 126 -23.35 -35.43 -29.19
CA GLU A 126 -23.51 -34.42 -28.15
C GLU A 126 -22.50 -34.62 -27.00
N THR A 127 -22.33 -35.86 -26.54
CA THR A 127 -21.35 -36.18 -25.48
C THR A 127 -19.91 -35.93 -25.94
N MET A 128 -19.58 -36.27 -27.19
CA MET A 128 -18.26 -36.00 -27.76
C MET A 128 -17.93 -34.50 -27.86
N ILE A 129 -18.92 -33.67 -28.23
CA ILE A 129 -18.77 -32.21 -28.28
C ILE A 129 -18.56 -31.66 -26.87
N LYS A 130 -19.38 -32.08 -25.90
CA LYS A 130 -19.27 -31.66 -24.49
C LYS A 130 -17.91 -32.03 -23.91
N GLU A 131 -17.45 -33.26 -24.14
CA GLU A 131 -16.15 -33.75 -23.71
C GLU A 131 -15.00 -32.94 -24.32
N THR A 132 -15.05 -32.68 -25.62
CA THR A 132 -14.05 -31.86 -26.33
C THR A 132 -13.94 -30.45 -25.74
N ILE A 133 -15.07 -29.81 -25.47
CA ILE A 133 -15.10 -28.48 -24.83
C ILE A 133 -14.48 -28.56 -23.42
N ALA A 134 -14.81 -29.59 -22.64
CA ALA A 134 -14.24 -29.78 -21.31
C ALA A 134 -12.72 -29.95 -21.35
N VAL A 135 -12.17 -30.75 -22.28
CA VAL A 135 -10.71 -30.92 -22.47
C VAL A 135 -10.04 -29.58 -22.75
N ILE A 136 -10.62 -28.75 -23.63
CA ILE A 136 -10.08 -27.41 -23.95
C ILE A 136 -10.02 -26.52 -22.70
N VAL A 137 -11.11 -26.48 -21.93
CA VAL A 137 -11.21 -25.69 -20.69
C VAL A 137 -10.17 -26.17 -19.67
N PHE A 138 -10.10 -27.48 -19.40
CA PHE A 138 -9.15 -28.03 -18.43
C PHE A 138 -7.70 -27.80 -18.83
N ILE A 139 -7.34 -27.91 -20.11
CA ILE A 139 -5.98 -27.62 -20.58
C ILE A 139 -5.62 -26.15 -20.26
N ARG A 140 -6.54 -25.21 -20.47
CA ARG A 140 -6.32 -23.79 -20.18
C ARG A 140 -6.18 -23.53 -18.68
N VAL A 141 -7.02 -24.15 -17.86
CA VAL A 141 -6.98 -24.06 -16.39
C VAL A 141 -5.67 -24.62 -15.85
N PHE A 142 -5.32 -25.86 -16.18
CA PHE A 142 -4.10 -26.50 -15.72
C PHE A 142 -2.84 -25.80 -16.22
N ASN A 143 -2.81 -25.29 -17.46
CA ASN A 143 -1.67 -24.52 -17.95
C ASN A 143 -1.48 -23.21 -17.18
N THR A 144 -2.57 -22.57 -16.73
CA THR A 144 -2.49 -21.35 -15.91
C THR A 144 -1.91 -21.67 -14.54
N ILE A 145 -2.41 -22.73 -13.88
CA ILE A 145 -1.94 -23.19 -12.57
C ILE A 145 -0.47 -23.67 -12.63
N ALA A 146 -0.11 -24.44 -13.66
CA ALA A 146 1.24 -24.96 -13.85
C ALA A 146 2.29 -23.85 -14.02
N ARG A 147 1.94 -22.76 -14.73
CA ARG A 147 2.82 -21.59 -14.85
C ARG A 147 3.10 -20.95 -13.50
N ILE A 148 2.10 -20.85 -12.64
CA ILE A 148 2.24 -20.27 -11.30
C ILE A 148 3.13 -21.17 -10.43
N LEU A 149 2.83 -22.46 -10.38
CA LEU A 149 3.54 -23.40 -9.50
C LEU A 149 5.00 -23.66 -9.90
N PHE A 150 5.31 -23.69 -11.20
CA PHE A 150 6.61 -24.17 -11.67
C PHE A 150 7.50 -23.10 -12.31
N VAL A 151 6.93 -22.01 -12.83
CA VAL A 151 7.73 -21.05 -13.63
C VAL A 151 8.27 -19.90 -12.79
N GLY A 152 7.67 -19.56 -11.65
CA GLY A 152 8.23 -18.65 -10.62
C GLY A 152 8.71 -17.26 -11.09
N LYS A 153 8.52 -16.89 -12.36
CA LYS A 153 9.02 -15.65 -12.96
C LYS A 153 7.88 -14.88 -13.62
N ASN A 154 7.74 -13.65 -13.12
CA ASN A 154 6.92 -12.54 -13.61
C ASN A 154 5.45 -12.86 -13.89
N PRO A 155 4.55 -12.71 -12.90
CA PRO A 155 3.10 -12.68 -13.11
C PRO A 155 2.60 -11.54 -14.02
N MET A 156 3.51 -10.70 -14.57
CA MET A 156 3.26 -9.52 -15.40
C MET A 156 2.40 -9.71 -16.66
N GLN A 157 1.95 -10.93 -17.00
CA GLN A 157 1.14 -11.18 -18.21
C GLN A 157 -0.23 -11.84 -17.99
N ILE A 158 -0.58 -12.26 -16.76
CA ILE A 158 -1.84 -12.97 -16.53
C ILE A 158 -2.75 -12.10 -15.65
N SER A 159 -3.95 -11.80 -16.17
CA SER A 159 -4.99 -11.08 -15.41
C SER A 159 -5.34 -11.86 -14.14
N GLU A 160 -5.46 -11.15 -13.01
CA GLU A 160 -5.86 -11.70 -11.71
C GLU A 160 -7.18 -12.47 -11.78
N GLU A 161 -8.14 -11.96 -12.56
CA GLU A 161 -9.43 -12.61 -12.80
C GLU A 161 -9.27 -14.01 -13.41
N LYS A 162 -8.29 -14.19 -14.30
CA LYS A 162 -8.02 -15.51 -14.93
C LYS A 162 -7.39 -16.48 -13.95
N ILE A 163 -6.57 -15.99 -13.02
CA ILE A 163 -5.94 -16.82 -11.98
C ILE A 163 -6.98 -17.23 -10.96
N GLY A 164 -7.78 -16.28 -10.48
CA GLY A 164 -8.89 -16.54 -9.55
C GLY A 164 -9.87 -17.56 -10.12
N LEU A 165 -10.33 -17.36 -11.36
CA LEU A 165 -11.23 -18.29 -12.04
C LEU A 165 -10.61 -19.67 -12.24
N ALA A 166 -9.33 -19.77 -12.63
CA ALA A 166 -8.65 -21.05 -12.77
C ALA A 166 -8.54 -21.80 -11.44
N TYR A 167 -8.28 -21.09 -10.34
CA TYR A 167 -8.23 -21.66 -9.00
C TYR A 167 -9.60 -22.15 -8.52
N GLU A 168 -10.65 -21.35 -8.72
CA GLU A 168 -12.03 -21.75 -8.37
C GLU A 168 -12.47 -22.99 -9.15
N ILE A 169 -12.22 -23.02 -10.47
CA ILE A 169 -12.49 -24.21 -11.30
C ILE A 169 -11.74 -25.42 -10.77
N PHE A 170 -10.45 -25.27 -10.45
CA PHE A 170 -9.63 -26.37 -9.93
C PHE A 170 -10.12 -26.89 -8.58
N LEU A 171 -10.42 -25.99 -7.64
CA LEU A 171 -10.90 -26.35 -6.30
C LEU A 171 -12.25 -27.08 -6.36
N ILE A 172 -13.19 -26.56 -7.13
CA ILE A 172 -14.52 -27.16 -7.30
C ILE A 172 -14.40 -28.53 -7.97
N SER A 173 -13.56 -28.64 -9.00
CA SER A 173 -13.31 -29.90 -9.70
C SER A 173 -12.70 -30.96 -8.78
N LEU A 174 -11.80 -30.57 -7.87
CA LEU A 174 -11.17 -31.48 -6.91
C LEU A 174 -12.18 -32.03 -5.90
N ILE A 175 -13.09 -31.18 -5.41
CA ILE A 175 -14.17 -31.61 -4.50
C ILE A 175 -15.15 -32.53 -5.25
N GLY A 176 -15.49 -32.21 -6.51
CA GLY A 176 -16.35 -33.02 -7.36
C GLY A 176 -15.78 -34.37 -7.78
N ALA A 177 -14.50 -34.65 -7.48
CA ALA A 177 -13.91 -35.98 -7.65
C ALA A 177 -14.37 -36.99 -6.58
N ILE A 178 -15.02 -36.53 -5.51
CA ILE A 178 -15.58 -37.38 -4.47
C ILE A 178 -16.91 -37.94 -4.98
N ASP A 179 -16.99 -39.26 -5.13
CA ASP A 179 -18.13 -39.98 -5.70
C ASP A 179 -19.27 -40.14 -4.66
N SER A 180 -19.63 -39.05 -3.97
CA SER A 180 -20.68 -39.04 -2.93
C SER A 180 -21.38 -37.69 -2.86
N VAL A 181 -22.61 -37.65 -3.37
CA VAL A 181 -23.50 -36.48 -3.38
C VAL A 181 -23.65 -35.84 -1.99
N GLN A 182 -23.79 -36.68 -0.95
CA GLN A 182 -23.95 -36.23 0.45
C GLN A 182 -22.71 -35.53 1.01
N VAL A 183 -21.53 -35.71 0.40
CA VAL A 183 -20.27 -35.12 0.83
C VAL A 183 -19.85 -33.97 -0.08
N VAL A 184 -20.03 -34.10 -1.39
CA VAL A 184 -19.65 -33.07 -2.38
C VAL A 184 -20.43 -31.78 -2.16
N PHE A 185 -21.75 -31.88 -2.03
CA PHE A 185 -22.62 -30.73 -1.89
C PHE A 185 -22.27 -29.84 -0.67
N PRO A 186 -22.17 -30.37 0.57
CA PRO A 186 -21.78 -29.55 1.72
C PRO A 186 -20.35 -28.99 1.62
N LEU A 187 -19.42 -29.69 0.98
CA LEU A 187 -18.06 -29.19 0.79
C LEU A 187 -18.00 -28.02 -0.19
N TRP A 188 -18.75 -28.08 -1.31
CA TRP A 188 -18.88 -26.95 -2.22
C TRP A 188 -19.53 -25.75 -1.54
N LEU A 189 -20.61 -25.98 -0.80
CA LEU A 189 -21.29 -24.94 -0.04
C LEU A 189 -20.33 -24.26 0.95
N LEU A 190 -19.58 -25.05 1.72
CA LEU A 190 -18.58 -24.55 2.66
C LEU A 190 -17.51 -23.71 1.94
N ALA A 191 -16.97 -24.21 0.82
CA ALA A 191 -15.97 -23.51 0.04
C ALA A 191 -16.49 -22.15 -0.48
N ILE A 192 -17.69 -22.12 -1.04
CA ILE A 192 -18.33 -20.91 -1.57
C ILE A 192 -18.56 -19.88 -0.46
N VAL A 193 -19.02 -20.32 0.72
CA VAL A 193 -19.24 -19.43 1.88
C VAL A 193 -17.94 -18.87 2.43
N VAL A 194 -16.87 -19.68 2.48
CA VAL A 194 -15.54 -19.22 2.86
C VAL A 194 -15.01 -18.18 1.87
N ILE A 195 -15.15 -18.43 0.56
CA ILE A 195 -14.78 -17.47 -0.49
C ILE A 195 -15.57 -16.15 -0.33
N GLN A 196 -16.88 -16.24 -0.07
CA GLN A 196 -17.72 -15.07 0.15
C GLN A 196 -17.28 -14.24 1.36
N TYR A 197 -16.89 -14.90 2.44
CA TYR A 197 -16.41 -14.25 3.66
C TYR A 197 -15.04 -13.58 3.45
N CYS A 198 -14.13 -14.23 2.73
CA CYS A 198 -12.74 -13.77 2.56
C CYS A 198 -12.56 -12.77 1.40
N LYS A 199 -13.14 -13.02 0.22
CA LYS A 199 -12.95 -12.20 -1.00
C LYS A 199 -14.18 -11.39 -1.41
N GLY A 200 -15.34 -11.62 -0.81
CA GLY A 200 -16.58 -10.91 -1.12
C GLY A 200 -17.46 -11.62 -2.17
N ILE A 201 -18.49 -10.93 -2.64
CA ILE A 201 -19.59 -11.56 -3.38
C ILE A 201 -19.25 -11.97 -4.82
N GLN A 202 -18.45 -11.18 -5.54
CA GLN A 202 -18.11 -11.43 -6.94
C GLN A 202 -17.45 -12.80 -7.18
N PRO A 203 -16.33 -13.17 -6.50
CA PRO A 203 -15.72 -14.48 -6.68
C PRO A 203 -16.59 -15.61 -6.13
N ALA A 204 -17.36 -15.35 -5.08
CA ALA A 204 -18.26 -16.36 -4.54
C ALA A 204 -19.37 -16.72 -5.53
N MET A 205 -19.93 -15.74 -6.26
CA MET A 205 -20.89 -16.00 -7.34
C MET A 205 -20.27 -16.74 -8.52
N ALA A 206 -19.02 -16.45 -8.86
CA ALA A 206 -18.30 -17.21 -9.90
C ALA A 206 -18.10 -18.68 -9.48
N ALA A 207 -17.63 -18.92 -8.24
CA ALA A 207 -17.51 -20.25 -7.68
C ALA A 207 -18.87 -21.00 -7.63
N ALA A 208 -19.95 -20.32 -7.24
CA ALA A 208 -21.30 -20.88 -7.27
C ALA A 208 -21.74 -21.28 -8.68
N GLY A 209 -21.49 -20.43 -9.69
CA GLY A 209 -21.82 -20.72 -11.08
C GLY A 209 -21.02 -21.90 -11.64
N ILE A 210 -19.73 -21.99 -11.31
CA ILE A 210 -18.88 -23.12 -11.70
C ILE A 210 -19.38 -24.41 -11.05
N ALA A 211 -19.73 -24.39 -9.77
CA ALA A 211 -20.29 -25.54 -9.07
C ALA A 211 -21.63 -25.97 -9.69
N ALA A 212 -22.46 -25.03 -10.13
CA ALA A 212 -23.72 -25.32 -10.83
C ALA A 212 -23.48 -26.05 -12.16
N VAL A 213 -22.55 -25.55 -12.98
CA VAL A 213 -22.18 -26.21 -14.24
C VAL A 213 -21.61 -27.60 -13.97
N PHE A 214 -20.75 -27.74 -12.97
CA PHE A 214 -20.13 -29.03 -12.63
C PHE A 214 -21.15 -30.05 -12.15
N TRP A 215 -22.10 -29.62 -11.31
CA TRP A 215 -23.22 -30.46 -10.87
C TRP A 215 -24.06 -30.92 -12.05
N GLN A 216 -24.41 -30.02 -12.98
CA GLN A 216 -25.19 -30.38 -14.16
C GLN A 216 -24.46 -31.37 -15.08
N CYS A 217 -23.13 -31.35 -15.08
CA CYS A 217 -22.31 -32.29 -15.83
C CYS A 217 -22.21 -33.68 -15.17
N GLN A 218 -22.47 -33.78 -13.86
CA GLN A 218 -22.41 -35.02 -13.07
C GLN A 218 -23.80 -35.60 -12.77
N HIS A 219 -24.81 -34.74 -12.66
CA HIS A 219 -26.17 -35.04 -12.21
C HIS A 219 -27.19 -34.20 -13.01
N VAL A 220 -28.40 -34.73 -13.23
CA VAL A 220 -29.33 -34.18 -14.24
C VAL A 220 -30.32 -33.12 -13.69
N ASP A 221 -30.73 -33.18 -12.41
CA ASP A 221 -32.01 -32.57 -11.97
C ASP A 221 -31.98 -31.65 -10.71
N TYR A 222 -31.20 -30.55 -10.68
CA TYR A 222 -31.20 -29.65 -9.50
C TYR A 222 -31.07 -28.14 -9.80
N ALA A 223 -31.87 -27.60 -10.73
CA ALA A 223 -31.86 -26.17 -11.04
C ALA A 223 -32.32 -25.27 -9.86
N GLU A 224 -33.30 -25.72 -9.07
CA GLU A 224 -33.89 -24.95 -7.96
C GLU A 224 -32.89 -24.70 -6.81
N LEU A 225 -32.00 -25.67 -6.58
CA LEU A 225 -30.98 -25.60 -5.54
C LEU A 225 -29.97 -24.48 -5.81
N PHE A 226 -29.57 -24.29 -7.06
CA PHE A 226 -28.62 -23.23 -7.42
C PHE A 226 -29.27 -21.85 -7.38
N ILE A 227 -30.54 -21.72 -7.76
CA ILE A 227 -31.31 -20.48 -7.60
C ILE A 227 -31.38 -20.08 -6.12
N GLY A 228 -31.67 -21.03 -5.22
CA GLY A 228 -31.67 -20.82 -3.77
C GLY A 228 -30.30 -20.44 -3.20
N LEU A 229 -29.22 -21.01 -3.74
CA LEU A 229 -27.84 -20.65 -3.39
C LEU A 229 -27.51 -19.21 -3.80
N PHE A 230 -27.77 -18.81 -5.05
CA PHE A 230 -27.53 -17.44 -5.51
C PHE A 230 -28.35 -16.41 -4.72
N ALA A 231 -29.63 -16.71 -4.47
CA ALA A 231 -30.50 -15.86 -3.65
C ALA A 231 -29.98 -15.74 -2.20
N GLY A 232 -29.53 -16.84 -1.59
CA GLY A 232 -28.96 -16.87 -0.25
C GLY A 232 -27.68 -16.06 -0.11
N MET A 233 -26.82 -16.10 -1.13
CA MET A 233 -25.57 -15.35 -1.14
C MET A 233 -25.80 -13.84 -1.28
N LEU A 234 -26.71 -13.43 -2.16
CA LEU A 234 -27.08 -12.01 -2.35
C LEU A 234 -27.73 -11.44 -1.09
N THR A 235 -28.74 -12.13 -0.56
CA THR A 235 -29.45 -11.69 0.66
C THR A 235 -28.54 -11.71 1.88
N GLY A 236 -27.71 -12.75 2.02
CA GLY A 236 -26.72 -12.86 3.09
C GLY A 236 -25.66 -11.79 3.08
N TRP A 237 -25.16 -11.41 1.90
CA TRP A 237 -24.19 -10.32 1.78
C TRP A 237 -24.80 -8.97 2.17
N PHE A 238 -26.02 -8.69 1.70
CA PHE A 238 -26.74 -7.46 2.02
C PHE A 238 -27.01 -7.33 3.53
N LEU A 239 -27.55 -8.38 4.17
CA LEU A 239 -27.78 -8.39 5.62
C LEU A 239 -26.47 -8.31 6.41
N ALA A 240 -25.42 -9.01 5.97
CA ALA A 240 -24.12 -8.99 6.62
C ALA A 240 -23.45 -7.61 6.55
N SER A 241 -23.83 -6.75 5.60
CA SER A 241 -23.34 -5.37 5.49
C SER A 241 -24.01 -4.41 6.49
N LEU A 242 -25.14 -4.79 7.09
CA LEU A 242 -25.91 -3.96 8.03
C LEU A 242 -25.59 -4.25 9.50
N ILE A 243 -24.67 -5.18 9.79
CA ILE A 243 -24.47 -5.77 11.12
C ILE A 243 -22.99 -5.72 11.50
N ASP A 244 -22.72 -5.49 12.79
CA ASP A 244 -21.37 -5.47 13.37
C ASP A 244 -20.56 -6.75 13.07
N GLY A 245 -19.25 -6.57 12.87
CA GLY A 245 -18.32 -7.61 12.41
C GLY A 245 -18.30 -8.92 13.23
N LYS A 246 -18.75 -8.88 14.49
CA LYS A 246 -18.86 -10.06 15.37
C LYS A 246 -19.95 -11.05 14.91
N TYR A 247 -21.05 -10.59 14.33
CA TYR A 247 -22.20 -11.42 13.92
C TYR A 247 -22.32 -11.59 12.41
N ARG A 248 -21.42 -10.98 11.64
CA ARG A 248 -21.38 -11.07 10.18
C ARG A 248 -21.40 -12.51 9.67
N LYS A 249 -20.64 -13.38 10.33
CA LYS A 249 -20.47 -14.78 9.97
C LYS A 249 -21.70 -15.64 10.24
N THR A 250 -22.33 -15.43 11.40
CA THR A 250 -23.55 -16.15 11.78
C THR A 250 -24.72 -15.76 10.89
N MET A 251 -24.81 -14.48 10.50
CA MET A 251 -25.85 -14.01 9.59
C MET A 251 -25.71 -14.60 8.19
N LEU A 252 -24.51 -14.57 7.63
CA LEU A 252 -24.25 -15.13 6.29
C LEU A 252 -24.55 -16.64 6.24
N ALA A 253 -24.22 -17.38 7.30
CA ALA A 253 -24.53 -18.80 7.39
C ALA A 253 -26.03 -19.08 7.50
N LEU A 254 -26.74 -18.30 8.31
CA LEU A 254 -28.17 -18.47 8.56
C LEU A 254 -29.00 -18.14 7.31
N THR A 255 -28.64 -17.09 6.57
CA THR A 255 -29.35 -16.71 5.35
C THR A 255 -29.20 -17.74 4.25
N ILE A 256 -27.99 -18.28 4.06
CA ILE A 256 -27.73 -19.33 3.06
C ILE A 256 -28.43 -20.63 3.46
N PHE A 257 -28.43 -20.99 4.75
CA PHE A 257 -29.19 -22.13 5.24
C PHE A 257 -30.69 -21.95 4.98
N ALA A 258 -31.25 -20.78 5.32
CA ALA A 258 -32.68 -20.51 5.19
C ALA A 258 -33.14 -20.57 3.71
N THR A 259 -32.37 -20.03 2.78
CA THR A 259 -32.75 -20.09 1.36
C THR A 259 -32.64 -21.50 0.79
N ILE A 260 -31.64 -22.29 1.19
CA ILE A 260 -31.52 -23.67 0.74
C ILE A 260 -32.60 -24.56 1.34
N ALA A 261 -32.95 -24.35 2.61
CA ALA A 261 -34.04 -25.07 3.26
C ALA A 261 -35.41 -24.82 2.59
N LEU A 262 -35.59 -23.66 1.96
CA LEU A 262 -36.80 -23.33 1.20
C LEU A 262 -36.80 -23.93 -0.21
N SER A 263 -35.63 -24.09 -0.84
CA SER A 263 -35.51 -24.50 -2.25
C SER A 263 -35.17 -25.97 -2.47
N ALA A 264 -34.59 -26.68 -1.49
CA ALA A 264 -34.17 -28.07 -1.65
C ALA A 264 -34.25 -28.84 -0.33
N SER A 265 -35.37 -29.54 -0.09
CA SER A 265 -35.60 -30.32 1.14
C SER A 265 -34.67 -31.51 1.33
N ASP A 266 -34.18 -32.08 0.22
CA ASP A 266 -33.44 -33.35 0.24
C ASP A 266 -31.99 -33.19 0.69
N GLN A 267 -31.44 -31.97 0.62
CA GLN A 267 -30.04 -31.66 0.96
C GLN A 267 -29.89 -30.84 2.25
N ILE A 268 -30.98 -30.70 3.03
CA ILE A 268 -31.01 -29.87 4.25
C ILE A 268 -29.93 -30.29 5.26
N TYR A 269 -29.72 -31.60 5.46
CA TYR A 269 -28.76 -32.10 6.44
C TYR A 269 -27.31 -31.74 6.07
N GLY A 270 -26.96 -31.80 4.78
CA GLY A 270 -25.66 -31.36 4.28
C GLY A 270 -25.46 -29.86 4.48
N ALA A 271 -26.46 -29.06 4.10
CA ALA A 271 -26.40 -27.61 4.28
C ALA A 271 -26.29 -27.20 5.76
N ALA A 272 -27.06 -27.86 6.64
CA ALA A 272 -26.98 -27.63 8.08
C ALA A 272 -25.58 -27.96 8.64
N ALA A 273 -25.02 -29.10 8.26
CA ALA A 273 -23.69 -29.52 8.70
C ALA A 273 -22.60 -28.54 8.25
N ALA A 274 -22.63 -28.10 6.99
CA ALA A 274 -21.68 -27.13 6.45
C ALA A 274 -21.78 -25.76 7.13
N MET A 275 -23.01 -25.27 7.39
CA MET A 275 -23.23 -23.98 8.06
C MET A 275 -22.85 -24.04 9.54
N ALA A 276 -23.15 -25.14 10.24
CA ALA A 276 -22.72 -25.36 11.62
C ALA A 276 -21.19 -25.42 11.73
N LEU A 277 -20.53 -26.15 10.83
CA LEU A 277 -19.07 -26.21 10.75
C LEU A 277 -18.48 -24.83 10.48
N PHE A 278 -19.04 -24.11 9.50
CA PHE A 278 -18.60 -22.76 9.19
C PHE A 278 -18.70 -21.90 10.43
N ILE A 279 -19.83 -21.82 11.12
CA ILE A 279 -20.02 -21.01 12.35
C ILE A 279 -19.04 -21.42 13.46
N ALA A 280 -18.81 -22.72 13.67
CA ALA A 280 -17.96 -23.24 14.74
C ALA A 280 -16.47 -22.84 14.61
N VAL A 281 -15.93 -22.71 13.39
CA VAL A 281 -14.50 -22.41 13.19
C VAL A 281 -14.18 -20.93 13.48
N PRO A 282 -13.33 -20.57 14.44
CA PRO A 282 -12.99 -19.17 14.73
C PRO A 282 -12.56 -18.36 13.50
N SER A 283 -13.00 -17.10 13.39
CA SER A 283 -12.70 -16.23 12.24
C SER A 283 -11.20 -16.07 12.00
N GLY A 284 -10.39 -16.01 13.06
CA GLY A 284 -8.93 -15.94 12.97
C GLY A 284 -8.28 -17.19 12.38
N ILE A 285 -8.91 -18.37 12.46
CA ILE A 285 -8.42 -19.60 11.84
C ILE A 285 -8.78 -19.61 10.35
N ILE A 286 -9.99 -19.20 10.00
CA ILE A 286 -10.45 -19.10 8.60
C ILE A 286 -9.53 -18.14 7.83
N THR A 287 -9.29 -16.95 8.37
CA THR A 287 -8.42 -15.96 7.73
C THR A 287 -6.97 -16.44 7.66
N ARG A 288 -6.43 -17.09 8.71
CA ARG A 288 -5.08 -17.67 8.65
C ARG A 288 -4.94 -18.77 7.61
N LEU A 289 -5.89 -19.71 7.55
CA LEU A 289 -5.89 -20.77 6.54
C LEU A 289 -6.01 -20.20 5.13
N TRP A 290 -6.86 -19.19 4.95
CA TRP A 290 -6.99 -18.46 3.69
C TRP A 290 -5.70 -17.76 3.31
N CYS A 291 -5.10 -16.96 4.21
CA CYS A 291 -3.83 -16.28 3.99
C CYS A 291 -2.69 -17.27 3.67
N VAL A 292 -2.61 -18.41 4.36
CA VAL A 292 -1.61 -19.45 4.06
C VAL A 292 -1.82 -20.07 2.69
N GLY A 293 -3.07 -20.26 2.27
CA GLY A 293 -3.40 -20.69 0.91
C GLY A 293 -3.02 -19.63 -0.11
N GLU A 294 -3.43 -18.39 0.11
CA GLU A 294 -3.18 -17.27 -0.79
C GLU A 294 -1.68 -16.94 -0.89
N GLU A 295 -0.90 -17.00 0.18
CA GLU A 295 0.56 -16.81 0.14
C GLU A 295 1.30 -17.93 -0.62
N ARG A 296 0.78 -19.16 -0.60
CA ARG A 296 1.36 -20.30 -1.35
C ARG A 296 1.02 -20.26 -2.84
N PHE A 297 -0.15 -19.75 -3.21
CA PHE A 297 -0.64 -19.79 -4.59
C PHE A 297 -0.63 -18.42 -5.31
N CYS A 298 -0.64 -17.31 -4.57
CA CYS A 298 -0.61 -15.94 -5.03
C CYS A 298 0.45 -15.13 -4.25
N GLN A 299 1.72 -15.26 -4.63
CA GLN A 299 2.69 -14.24 -4.24
C GLN A 299 2.35 -12.94 -4.98
N GLN A 300 1.95 -11.92 -4.21
CA GLN A 300 1.54 -10.57 -4.63
C GLN A 300 0.06 -10.43 -5.04
N SER A 301 -0.81 -10.51 -4.04
CA SER A 301 -2.04 -9.69 -4.02
C SER A 301 -1.62 -8.23 -3.79
N ALA A 302 -1.27 -7.56 -4.87
CA ALA A 302 -1.00 -6.14 -4.92
C ALA A 302 -1.93 -5.59 -6.01
N THR A 303 -3.00 -4.94 -5.58
CA THR A 303 -3.98 -4.26 -6.43
C THR A 303 -3.25 -3.45 -7.51
N GLY A 304 -3.78 -3.28 -8.72
CA GLY A 304 -3.09 -2.54 -9.81
C GLY A 304 -2.58 -1.13 -9.43
N ALA A 305 -3.11 -0.54 -8.35
CA ALA A 305 -2.59 0.65 -7.70
C ALA A 305 -1.25 0.41 -6.96
N ASP A 306 -1.12 -0.68 -6.20
CA ASP A 306 0.07 -1.07 -5.44
C ASP A 306 1.27 -1.34 -6.35
N LEU A 307 1.05 -1.95 -7.53
CA LEU A 307 2.09 -2.17 -8.55
C LEU A 307 2.65 -0.86 -9.10
N LYS A 308 1.80 0.15 -9.32
CA LYS A 308 2.24 1.50 -9.71
C LYS A 308 2.98 2.19 -8.56
N LEU A 309 2.50 2.02 -7.34
CA LEU A 309 3.10 2.56 -6.13
C LEU A 309 4.50 1.98 -5.89
N GLU A 310 4.68 0.68 -6.12
CA GLU A 310 5.96 -0.02 -6.00
C GLU A 310 6.94 0.34 -7.14
N ALA A 311 6.43 0.66 -8.34
CA ALA A 311 7.23 1.21 -9.43
C ALA A 311 7.73 2.64 -9.10
N ILE A 312 6.85 3.51 -8.60
CA ILE A 312 7.19 4.86 -8.14
C ILE A 312 8.21 4.78 -7.00
N ARG A 313 8.01 3.88 -6.05
CA ARG A 313 8.93 3.66 -4.93
C ARG A 313 10.32 3.22 -5.41
N ARG A 314 10.40 2.29 -6.36
CA ARG A 314 11.68 1.86 -6.94
C ARG A 314 12.40 3.00 -7.65
N ASP A 315 11.67 3.88 -8.33
CA ASP A 315 12.23 5.07 -8.96
C ASP A 315 12.76 6.09 -7.93
N LEU A 316 11.99 6.35 -6.87
CA LEU A 316 12.40 7.21 -5.75
C LEU A 316 13.65 6.67 -5.04
N MET A 317 13.75 5.36 -4.83
CA MET A 317 14.96 4.72 -4.26
C MET A 317 16.21 5.01 -5.08
N LYS A 318 16.12 4.87 -6.42
CA LYS A 318 17.24 5.17 -7.32
C LYS A 318 17.64 6.64 -7.24
N LYS A 319 16.67 7.55 -7.25
CA LYS A 319 16.91 9.00 -7.13
C LYS A 319 17.59 9.35 -5.80
N ARG A 320 17.12 8.76 -4.69
CA ARG A 320 17.73 8.92 -3.36
C ARG A 320 19.19 8.47 -3.34
N GLU A 321 19.49 7.32 -3.92
CA GLU A 321 20.84 6.76 -3.95
C GLU A 321 21.81 7.62 -4.79
N VAL A 322 21.33 8.18 -5.90
CA VAL A 322 22.08 9.16 -6.69
C VAL A 322 22.36 10.42 -5.86
N PHE A 323 21.36 10.98 -5.18
CA PHE A 323 21.56 12.15 -4.32
C PHE A 323 22.55 11.88 -3.18
N LEU A 324 22.47 10.73 -2.50
CA LEU A 324 23.46 10.36 -1.47
C LEU A 324 24.86 10.20 -2.04
N SER A 325 24.99 9.62 -3.23
CA SER A 325 26.27 9.44 -3.90
C SER A 325 26.89 10.79 -4.27
N LEU A 326 26.08 11.70 -4.83
CA LEU A 326 26.50 13.07 -5.12
C LEU A 326 26.89 13.80 -3.83
N SER A 327 26.09 13.70 -2.77
CA SER A 327 26.41 14.30 -1.46
C SER A 327 27.80 13.86 -0.97
N LYS A 328 28.12 12.56 -1.05
CA LYS A 328 29.44 12.03 -0.66
C LYS A 328 30.57 12.55 -1.56
N LEU A 329 30.37 12.59 -2.88
CA LEU A 329 31.38 13.09 -3.82
C LEU A 329 31.70 14.56 -3.57
N TYR A 330 30.69 15.39 -3.31
CA TYR A 330 30.88 16.81 -3.06
C TYR A 330 31.37 17.11 -1.63
N SER A 331 31.17 16.20 -0.67
CA SER A 331 31.73 16.33 0.69
C SER A 331 33.26 16.18 0.76
N ALA A 332 33.87 15.55 -0.25
CA ALA A 332 35.31 15.24 -0.28
C ALA A 332 36.19 16.37 -0.88
N GLY A 333 35.62 17.53 -1.24
CA GLY A 333 36.36 18.64 -1.86
C GLY A 333 36.25 19.96 -1.08
N MET A 334 37.27 20.82 -1.23
CA MET A 334 37.46 22.14 -0.57
C MET A 334 36.18 22.97 -0.37
N ASP A 335 36.20 23.78 0.69
CA ASP A 335 35.13 24.54 1.39
C ASP A 335 33.89 24.95 0.56
N ASN A 336 34.03 25.47 -0.66
CA ASN A 336 32.88 25.83 -1.50
C ASN A 336 31.99 24.65 -1.98
N LYS A 337 32.46 23.40 -1.91
CA LYS A 337 31.69 22.21 -2.35
C LYS A 337 30.80 21.62 -1.27
N GLN A 338 31.00 22.00 -0.01
CA GLN A 338 30.18 21.50 1.12
C GLN A 338 28.70 21.88 0.95
N ILE A 339 28.41 23.04 0.38
CA ILE A 339 27.05 23.54 0.14
C ILE A 339 26.27 22.59 -0.77
N VAL A 340 26.89 22.17 -1.87
CA VAL A 340 26.29 21.25 -2.84
C VAL A 340 26.07 19.87 -2.21
N SER A 341 26.98 19.45 -1.32
CA SER A 341 26.82 18.22 -0.55
C SER A 341 25.60 18.27 0.38
N TYR A 342 25.42 19.37 1.13
CA TYR A 342 24.27 19.56 2.01
C TYR A 342 22.93 19.58 1.24
N GLN A 343 22.90 20.20 0.06
CA GLN A 343 21.72 20.23 -0.79
C GLN A 343 21.30 18.83 -1.26
N PHE A 344 22.27 18.03 -1.73
CA PHE A 344 21.99 16.66 -2.15
C PHE A 344 21.61 15.76 -0.97
N ASP A 345 22.20 15.95 0.22
CA ASP A 345 21.79 15.21 1.41
C ASP A 345 20.34 15.54 1.81
N GLY A 346 19.95 16.82 1.77
CA GLY A 346 18.59 17.24 2.04
C GLY A 346 17.59 16.68 1.02
N MET A 347 17.90 16.70 -0.28
CA MET A 347 17.06 16.07 -1.31
C MET A 347 16.88 14.56 -1.08
N ALA A 348 17.94 13.86 -0.66
CA ALA A 348 17.86 12.45 -0.33
C ALA A 348 16.92 12.17 0.85
N ARG A 349 16.95 13.03 1.89
CA ARG A 349 16.05 12.93 3.04
C ARG A 349 14.59 13.16 2.66
N THR A 350 14.28 14.20 1.88
CA THR A 350 12.91 14.47 1.40
C THR A 350 12.35 13.29 0.59
N VAL A 351 13.18 12.69 -0.27
CA VAL A 351 12.77 11.49 -1.03
C VAL A 351 12.48 10.31 -0.09
N ASN A 352 13.24 10.17 1.00
CA ASN A 352 13.04 9.13 1.99
C ASN A 352 11.74 9.34 2.80
N GLU A 353 11.39 10.58 3.14
CA GLU A 353 10.11 10.93 3.79
C GLU A 353 8.92 10.65 2.86
N LEU A 354 8.99 11.09 1.60
CA LEU A 354 7.97 10.78 0.58
C LEU A 354 7.75 9.27 0.45
N MET A 355 8.83 8.49 0.50
CA MET A 355 8.76 7.04 0.50
C MET A 355 8.06 6.46 1.74
N GLN A 356 8.28 7.02 2.93
CA GLN A 356 7.60 6.59 4.17
C GLN A 356 6.11 6.95 4.18
N ASP A 357 5.75 8.12 3.64
CA ASP A 357 4.35 8.52 3.50
C ASP A 357 3.62 7.62 2.50
N LEU A 358 4.27 7.21 1.41
CA LEU A 358 3.75 6.24 0.44
C LEU A 358 3.52 4.84 1.04
N GLU A 359 4.20 4.45 2.14
CA GLU A 359 4.01 3.16 2.81
C GLU A 359 2.75 3.08 3.68
N GLY A 360 1.95 4.16 3.79
CA GLY A 360 0.82 4.22 4.72
C GLY A 360 1.24 4.16 6.20
N ARG A 361 2.54 4.16 6.49
CA ARG A 361 3.11 4.42 7.82
C ARG A 361 3.10 5.91 8.18
N GLY A 362 2.76 6.76 7.22
CA GLY A 362 2.31 8.11 7.52
C GLY A 362 0.97 8.06 8.24
N GLU A 363 1.00 8.12 9.58
CA GLU A 363 -0.17 8.18 10.47
C GLU A 363 -1.24 9.18 9.97
N SER A 364 -2.14 8.73 9.11
CA SER A 364 -3.16 9.56 8.45
C SER A 364 -4.38 9.83 9.34
N SER A 365 -4.34 9.41 10.62
CA SER A 365 -5.41 9.67 11.58
C SER A 365 -5.08 10.70 12.67
N ALA A 366 -3.81 11.11 12.84
CA ALA A 366 -3.44 12.07 13.88
C ALA A 366 -3.46 13.55 13.43
N ALA A 367 -3.36 13.82 12.13
CA ALA A 367 -3.24 15.18 11.59
C ALA A 367 -4.49 16.07 11.78
N ARG A 368 -5.64 15.52 12.20
CA ARG A 368 -6.88 16.29 12.37
C ARG A 368 -7.07 16.96 13.74
N ASN A 369 -6.24 16.66 14.74
CA ASN A 369 -6.46 17.14 16.12
C ASN A 369 -5.24 17.86 16.76
N ALA A 370 -4.22 18.27 15.99
CA ALA A 370 -3.14 19.07 16.57
C ALA A 370 -3.68 20.45 17.01
N PRO A 371 -3.42 20.91 18.24
CA PRO A 371 -3.90 22.20 18.72
C PRO A 371 -3.32 23.34 17.87
N GLN A 372 -4.16 24.34 17.57
CA GLN A 372 -3.75 25.52 16.82
C GLN A 372 -3.04 26.51 17.74
N ILE A 373 -1.87 27.00 17.31
CA ILE A 373 -1.18 28.13 17.92
C ILE A 373 -1.69 29.38 17.19
N LEU A 374 -2.25 30.33 17.93
CA LEU A 374 -2.64 31.63 17.39
C LEU A 374 -1.39 32.50 17.28
N VAL A 375 -1.14 33.05 16.11
CA VAL A 375 0.02 33.93 15.87
C VAL A 375 -0.48 35.26 15.37
N GLY A 376 -0.02 36.33 16.01
CA GLY A 376 -0.25 37.71 15.61
C GLY A 376 1.07 38.41 15.33
N SER A 377 1.04 39.42 14.48
CA SER A 377 2.23 40.17 14.09
C SER A 377 1.89 41.62 13.80
N ALA A 378 2.72 42.54 14.26
CA ALA A 378 2.63 43.95 13.95
C ALA A 378 3.99 44.44 13.46
N SER A 379 3.97 45.32 12.45
CA SER A 379 5.18 45.94 11.94
C SER A 379 4.95 47.42 11.62
N TYR A 380 5.99 48.22 11.73
CA TYR A 380 6.01 49.63 11.37
C TYR A 380 7.29 49.94 10.61
N ALA A 381 7.15 50.23 9.32
CA ALA A 381 8.24 50.68 8.47
C ALA A 381 8.48 52.19 8.70
N PHE A 382 9.72 52.59 8.91
CA PHE A 382 10.04 54.02 9.02
C PHE A 382 10.15 54.69 7.65
N GLU A 383 10.74 53.99 6.68
CA GLU A 383 10.76 54.42 5.27
C GLU A 383 9.57 53.87 4.49
N ALA A 384 9.57 54.04 3.17
CA ALA A 384 8.55 53.48 2.28
C ALA A 384 8.50 51.94 2.33
N VAL A 385 9.59 51.28 2.74
CA VAL A 385 9.72 49.82 2.83
C VAL A 385 10.52 49.46 4.08
N SER A 386 10.01 48.50 4.85
CA SER A 386 10.69 47.92 6.02
C SER A 386 11.86 47.02 5.60
N GLY A 387 13.03 47.21 6.22
CA GLY A 387 14.17 46.32 6.17
C GLY A 387 13.90 44.97 6.85
N ASP A 388 13.04 44.95 7.87
CA ASP A 388 12.57 43.73 8.52
C ASP A 388 11.62 42.89 7.64
N SER A 389 11.77 41.57 7.70
CA SER A 389 10.81 40.61 7.19
C SER A 389 10.43 39.59 8.27
N CYS A 390 9.15 39.25 8.35
CA CYS A 390 8.68 38.20 9.26
C CYS A 390 7.72 37.22 8.57
N LEU A 391 7.65 35.98 9.08
CA LEU A 391 6.75 34.95 8.56
C LEU A 391 6.42 33.91 9.63
N SER A 392 5.16 33.49 9.67
CA SER A 392 4.67 32.37 10.45
C SER A 392 4.08 31.30 9.52
N PHE A 393 4.47 30.05 9.70
CA PHE A 393 3.90 28.94 8.92
C PHE A 393 3.99 27.61 9.67
N SER A 394 3.05 26.72 9.38
CA SER A 394 3.11 25.34 9.85
C SER A 394 3.90 24.48 8.88
N PHE A 395 4.74 23.59 9.39
CA PHE A 395 5.49 22.63 8.59
C PHE A 395 5.65 21.30 9.34
N GLY A 396 5.90 20.23 8.59
CA GLY A 396 5.75 18.88 9.13
C GLY A 396 4.34 18.62 9.67
N LYS A 397 4.15 17.53 10.43
CA LYS A 397 2.82 17.18 10.95
C LYS A 397 2.38 18.08 12.12
N ASN A 398 3.31 18.48 12.99
CA ASN A 398 3.00 19.08 14.29
C ASN A 398 3.86 20.31 14.66
N LYS A 399 4.57 20.95 13.72
CA LYS A 399 5.46 22.08 14.05
C LYS A 399 4.90 23.41 13.53
N GLN A 400 5.15 24.47 14.28
CA GLN A 400 4.92 25.87 13.89
C GLN A 400 6.27 26.58 13.86
N ALA A 401 6.61 27.25 12.76
CA ALA A 401 7.75 28.15 12.67
C ALA A 401 7.28 29.60 12.78
N LEU A 402 8.07 30.41 13.49
CA LEU A 402 8.05 31.87 13.45
C LEU A 402 9.45 32.35 13.09
N ILE A 403 9.55 33.28 12.15
CA ILE A 403 10.82 33.83 11.68
C ILE A 403 10.73 35.35 11.67
N ILE A 404 11.74 36.01 12.24
CA ILE A 404 12.03 37.43 12.02
C ILE A 404 13.45 37.51 11.45
N SER A 405 13.64 38.33 10.42
CA SER A 405 14.95 38.62 9.85
C SER A 405 15.05 40.11 9.58
N ASP A 406 16.14 40.71 10.02
CA ASP A 406 16.50 42.09 9.70
C ASP A 406 17.70 42.11 8.74
N GLY A 407 17.58 42.87 7.65
CA GLY A 407 18.60 43.03 6.63
C GLY A 407 19.49 44.23 6.91
N MET A 408 20.76 44.18 6.51
CA MET A 408 21.68 45.27 6.80
C MET A 408 21.29 46.59 6.08
N GLY A 409 21.17 47.67 6.85
CA GLY A 409 20.91 49.01 6.33
C GLY A 409 19.44 49.40 6.38
N LYS A 410 19.00 50.31 5.51
CA LYS A 410 17.60 50.78 5.43
C LYS A 410 17.06 50.70 4.01
N GLY A 411 15.74 50.58 3.90
CA GLY A 411 15.02 50.64 2.64
C GLY A 411 15.07 49.36 1.81
N SER A 412 14.98 49.49 0.48
CA SER A 412 14.69 48.38 -0.43
C SER A 412 15.75 47.27 -0.46
N ARG A 413 17.02 47.60 -0.18
CA ARG A 413 18.10 46.61 -0.15
C ARG A 413 17.97 45.68 1.05
N ALA A 414 17.87 46.24 2.26
CA ALA A 414 17.64 45.49 3.50
C ALA A 414 16.38 44.61 3.39
N ALA A 415 15.30 45.17 2.84
CA ALA A 415 14.04 44.44 2.60
C ALA A 415 14.21 43.25 1.65
N THR A 416 15.09 43.36 0.64
CA THR A 416 15.35 42.26 -0.30
C THR A 416 16.17 41.16 0.35
N GLU A 417 17.17 41.54 1.16
CA GLU A 417 18.04 40.61 1.90
C GLU A 417 17.26 39.81 2.95
N SER A 418 16.49 40.49 3.83
CA SER A 418 15.66 39.84 4.85
C SER A 418 14.57 38.95 4.23
N LYS A 419 13.94 39.42 3.14
CA LYS A 419 12.91 38.64 2.43
C LYS A 419 13.49 37.40 1.76
N LEU A 420 14.70 37.49 1.19
CA LEU A 420 15.39 36.33 0.62
C LEU A 420 15.63 35.27 1.70
N VAL A 421 16.09 35.68 2.88
CA VAL A 421 16.35 34.82 4.02
C VAL A 421 15.07 34.11 4.49
N VAL A 422 14.02 34.88 4.81
CA VAL A 422 12.74 34.34 5.31
C VAL A 422 12.09 33.41 4.27
N THR A 423 12.10 33.81 2.99
CA THR A 423 11.51 33.00 1.90
C THR A 423 12.29 31.71 1.66
N THR A 424 13.61 31.75 1.74
CA THR A 424 14.45 30.56 1.51
C THR A 424 14.30 29.59 2.67
N LEU A 425 14.40 30.08 3.91
CA LEU A 425 14.28 29.26 5.11
C LEU A 425 12.90 28.59 5.18
N SER A 426 11.83 29.34 4.92
CA SER A 426 10.47 28.79 4.95
C SER A 426 10.23 27.71 3.90
N LYS A 427 10.75 27.90 2.67
CA LYS A 427 10.65 26.89 1.61
C LYS A 427 11.43 25.62 1.93
N LEU A 428 12.65 25.74 2.47
CA LEU A 428 13.47 24.58 2.85
C LEU A 428 12.82 23.78 4.00
N LEU A 429 12.38 24.47 5.05
CA LEU A 429 11.70 23.82 6.18
C LEU A 429 10.38 23.16 5.75
N SER A 430 9.60 23.83 4.89
CA SER A 430 8.37 23.25 4.33
C SER A 430 8.62 22.05 3.42
N ALA A 431 9.79 21.99 2.79
CA ALA A 431 10.23 20.85 1.98
C ALA A 431 10.84 19.69 2.78
N GLY A 432 10.84 19.78 4.12
CA GLY A 432 11.33 18.72 5.01
C GLY A 432 12.84 18.75 5.27
N PHE A 433 13.53 19.84 4.91
CA PHE A 433 14.95 19.98 5.25
C PHE A 433 15.11 20.23 6.76
N ASP A 434 16.12 19.61 7.36
CA ASP A 434 16.49 19.90 8.74
C ASP A 434 16.91 21.35 8.92
N VAL A 435 16.61 21.91 10.09
CA VAL A 435 16.90 23.30 10.45
C VAL A 435 18.39 23.62 10.30
N ASP A 436 19.26 22.68 10.68
CA ASP A 436 20.71 22.81 10.54
C ASP A 436 21.13 23.03 9.07
N ILE A 437 20.59 22.19 8.18
CA ILE A 437 20.88 22.24 6.74
C ILE A 437 20.26 23.51 6.13
N ALA A 438 19.03 23.85 6.50
CA ALA A 438 18.33 25.02 6.00
C ALA A 438 19.10 26.33 6.32
N MET A 439 19.50 26.49 7.58
CA MET A 439 20.25 27.66 8.03
C MET A 439 21.65 27.75 7.39
N LYS A 440 22.38 26.64 7.29
CA LYS A 440 23.67 26.59 6.58
C LYS A 440 23.53 26.94 5.10
N THR A 441 22.45 26.50 4.46
CA THR A 441 22.15 26.82 3.06
C THR A 441 21.88 28.32 2.88
N VAL A 442 21.10 28.93 3.78
CA VAL A 442 20.85 30.37 3.77
C VAL A 442 22.14 31.16 3.97
N ASN A 443 22.96 30.79 4.96
CA ASN A 443 24.26 31.41 5.21
C ASN A 443 25.14 31.38 3.96
N ALA A 444 25.22 30.23 3.30
CA ALA A 444 25.98 30.04 2.07
C ALA A 444 25.47 30.89 0.89
N ILE A 445 24.15 31.00 0.73
CA ILE A 445 23.54 31.82 -0.33
C ILE A 445 23.93 33.29 -0.15
N LEU A 446 23.87 33.80 1.08
CA LEU A 446 24.25 35.18 1.39
C LEU A 446 25.75 35.42 1.13
N MET A 447 26.62 34.46 1.51
CA MET A 447 28.06 34.54 1.27
C MET A 447 28.45 34.47 -0.21
N THR A 448 27.62 33.87 -1.07
CA THR A 448 27.92 33.70 -2.52
C THR A 448 27.48 34.92 -3.35
N GLY A 449 26.66 35.80 -2.79
CA GLY A 449 26.14 36.94 -3.53
C GLY A 449 27.24 37.97 -3.87
N ASN A 450 27.22 38.47 -5.10
CA ASN A 450 28.26 39.30 -5.73
C ASN A 450 28.54 40.67 -5.07
N SER A 451 27.91 41.01 -3.95
CA SER A 451 28.12 42.25 -3.20
C SER A 451 28.80 41.92 -1.88
N ALA A 452 29.96 42.53 -1.62
CA ALA A 452 30.93 42.17 -0.58
C ALA A 452 30.41 42.14 0.88
N GLU A 453 29.15 42.47 1.14
CA GLU A 453 28.57 42.58 2.49
C GLU A 453 27.05 42.29 2.43
N MET A 454 26.64 41.03 2.20
CA MET A 454 25.24 40.61 2.43
C MET A 454 25.18 39.71 3.65
N PHE A 455 24.64 40.25 4.74
CA PHE A 455 24.32 39.49 5.94
C PHE A 455 23.03 40.00 6.56
N ALA A 456 22.35 39.12 7.28
CA ALA A 456 21.08 39.42 7.90
C ALA A 456 20.99 38.74 9.27
N THR A 457 20.18 39.30 10.15
CA THR A 457 19.84 38.63 11.41
C THR A 457 18.76 37.58 11.16
N VAL A 458 18.74 36.52 11.97
CA VAL A 458 17.66 35.51 11.95
C VAL A 458 17.28 35.16 13.39
N ASP A 459 16.02 35.40 13.73
CA ASP A 459 15.35 34.83 14.90
C ASP A 459 14.35 33.78 14.42
N LEU A 460 14.60 32.51 14.72
CA LEU A 460 13.74 31.39 14.33
C LEU A 460 13.26 30.65 15.58
N ALA A 461 11.94 30.60 15.77
CA ALA A 461 11.32 29.75 16.78
C ALA A 461 10.55 28.59 16.11
N ILE A 462 10.84 27.37 16.54
CA ILE A 462 10.13 26.16 16.10
C ILE A 462 9.43 25.55 17.30
N ILE A 463 8.10 25.51 17.25
CA ILE A 463 7.25 25.04 18.33
C ILE A 463 6.61 23.73 17.92
N ASP A 464 6.82 22.68 18.71
CA ASP A 464 6.08 21.43 18.60
C ASP A 464 4.71 21.59 19.28
N LYS A 465 3.64 21.58 18.47
CA LYS A 465 2.25 21.81 18.89
C LYS A 465 1.73 20.75 19.86
N VAL A 466 2.32 19.55 19.88
CA VAL A 466 1.85 18.45 20.72
C VAL A 466 2.53 18.48 22.08
N THR A 467 3.85 18.69 22.10
CA THR A 467 4.64 18.62 23.34
C THR A 467 4.78 19.97 24.05
N GLY A 468 4.54 21.07 23.34
CA GLY A 468 4.82 22.44 23.80
C GLY A 468 6.31 22.77 23.84
N ARG A 469 7.19 21.92 23.31
CA ARG A 469 8.64 22.18 23.25
C ARG A 469 8.93 23.17 22.13
N ALA A 470 9.65 24.25 22.44
CA ALA A 470 10.07 25.28 21.52
C ALA A 470 11.60 25.33 21.43
N GLN A 471 12.12 25.33 20.21
CA GLN A 471 13.55 25.52 19.91
C GLN A 471 13.73 26.90 19.28
N ILE A 472 14.54 27.75 19.91
CA ILE A 472 14.78 29.13 19.47
C ILE A 472 16.22 29.26 19.01
N PHE A 473 16.39 29.59 17.74
CA PHE A 473 17.68 29.79 17.08
C PHE A 473 17.88 31.29 16.87
N LYS A 474 18.98 31.82 17.40
CA LYS A 474 19.33 33.24 17.29
C LYS A 474 20.62 33.37 16.50
N MET A 475 20.60 34.19 15.45
CA MET A 475 21.76 34.55 14.62
C MET A 475 21.78 36.07 14.46
N GLY A 476 22.54 36.76 15.31
CA GLY A 476 22.60 38.22 15.32
C GLY A 476 21.31 38.94 15.71
N ALA A 477 20.27 38.22 16.15
CA ALA A 477 18.94 38.77 16.39
C ALA A 477 18.70 39.22 17.84
N ALA A 478 17.68 40.05 18.03
CA ALA A 478 17.26 40.58 19.33
C ALA A 478 16.73 39.49 20.29
N SER A 479 16.41 39.87 21.53
CA SER A 479 15.96 38.93 22.58
C SER A 479 14.51 38.50 22.35
N THR A 480 14.21 37.21 22.59
CA THR A 480 12.82 36.69 22.61
C THR A 480 12.32 36.65 24.04
N TYR A 481 11.02 36.86 24.25
CA TYR A 481 10.41 36.85 25.58
C TYR A 481 9.35 35.75 25.69
N VAL A 482 9.24 35.14 26.86
CA VAL A 482 8.14 34.23 27.19
C VAL A 482 7.40 34.77 28.40
N LYS A 483 6.11 35.01 28.24
CA LYS A 483 5.21 35.46 29.30
C LYS A 483 4.32 34.32 29.76
N HIS A 484 4.32 34.07 31.07
CA HIS A 484 3.46 33.09 31.74
C HIS A 484 2.90 33.68 33.05
N ASN A 485 1.57 33.71 33.18
CA ASN A 485 0.89 34.16 34.41
C ASN A 485 1.42 35.49 34.99
N GLY A 486 1.71 36.47 34.13
CA GLY A 486 2.22 37.78 34.52
C GLY A 486 3.74 37.85 34.73
N SER A 487 4.44 36.72 34.79
CA SER A 487 5.91 36.68 34.79
C SER A 487 6.44 36.71 33.36
N VAL A 488 7.50 37.47 33.11
CA VAL A 488 8.17 37.58 31.81
C VAL A 488 9.60 37.09 31.94
N SER A 489 9.97 36.10 31.11
CA SER A 489 11.34 35.60 30.99
C SER A 489 11.94 36.03 29.66
N MET A 490 13.25 36.34 29.67
CA MET A 490 13.98 36.77 28.49
C MET A 490 14.92 35.66 28.04
N LEU A 491 14.94 35.40 26.73
CA LEU A 491 15.73 34.39 26.06
C LEU A 491 16.70 35.10 25.12
N LYS A 492 17.97 35.13 25.50
CA LYS A 492 19.05 35.80 24.76
C LYS A 492 20.22 34.84 24.58
N ARG A 493 20.78 34.81 23.37
CA ARG A 493 22.02 34.07 23.06
C ARG A 493 22.81 34.86 22.02
N PRO A 494 24.07 35.23 22.29
CA PRO A 494 24.92 35.91 21.32
C PRO A 494 25.36 34.93 20.23
N ALA A 495 25.17 35.31 18.97
CA ALA A 495 25.63 34.58 17.79
C ALA A 495 25.84 35.56 16.63
N PRO A 496 26.78 35.31 15.70
CA PRO A 496 26.95 36.15 14.54
C PRO A 496 25.73 36.10 13.60
N PRO A 497 25.43 37.20 12.87
CA PRO A 497 24.48 37.18 11.76
C PRO A 497 24.83 36.14 10.69
N VAL A 498 23.83 35.70 9.93
CA VAL A 498 24.05 34.81 8.77
C VAL A 498 24.64 35.62 7.60
N GLY A 499 25.61 35.05 6.90
CA GLY A 499 26.31 35.68 5.77
C GLY A 499 27.75 36.11 6.07
N ILE A 500 28.21 36.01 7.33
CA ILE A 500 29.53 36.52 7.74
C ILE A 500 30.55 35.39 7.95
N VAL A 501 30.18 34.31 8.64
CA VAL A 501 31.12 33.28 9.12
C VAL A 501 30.95 31.99 8.32
N ASP A 502 32.08 31.45 7.85
CA ASP A 502 32.11 30.13 7.22
C ASP A 502 31.99 29.00 8.27
N GLY A 503 31.26 27.92 7.95
CA GLY A 503 31.05 26.81 8.87
C GLY A 503 30.13 27.13 10.07
N LEU A 504 28.94 27.68 9.81
CA LEU A 504 27.92 28.03 10.82
C LEU A 504 27.65 26.88 11.81
N LYS A 505 27.94 27.10 13.10
CA LYS A 505 27.55 26.22 14.20
C LYS A 505 26.22 26.69 14.78
N LEU A 506 25.19 25.87 14.60
CA LEU A 506 23.85 26.17 15.08
C LEU A 506 23.67 25.69 16.52
N GLU A 507 23.41 26.65 17.38
CA GLU A 507 23.00 26.43 18.76
C GLU A 507 21.60 27.00 18.97
N TYR A 508 20.81 26.37 19.84
CA TYR A 508 19.45 26.80 20.13
C TYR A 508 19.18 26.84 21.63
N ILE A 509 18.19 27.63 22.01
CA ILE A 509 17.62 27.66 23.35
C ILE A 509 16.41 26.73 23.34
N ASP A 510 16.36 25.79 24.28
CA ASP A 510 15.25 24.86 24.44
C ASP A 510 14.34 25.36 25.57
N VAL A 511 13.06 25.57 25.26
CA VAL A 511 12.07 26.05 26.22
C VAL A 511 10.82 25.20 26.13
N ARG A 512 10.22 24.89 27.28
CA ARG A 512 8.95 24.18 27.33
C ARG A 512 7.82 25.17 27.62
N LEU A 513 7.05 25.48 26.58
CA LEU A 513 5.88 26.33 26.64
C LEU A 513 4.69 25.55 27.20
N LYS A 514 3.91 26.22 28.05
CA LYS A 514 2.68 25.72 28.64
C LYS A 514 1.48 26.44 28.04
N ARG A 515 0.30 25.83 28.21
CA ARG A 515 -0.96 26.42 27.78
C ARG A 515 -1.16 27.79 28.45
N GLY A 516 -1.46 28.80 27.65
CA GLY A 516 -1.61 30.19 28.09
C GLY A 516 -0.30 31.00 28.10
N ASP A 517 0.81 30.42 27.66
CA ASP A 517 2.06 31.16 27.43
C ASP A 517 1.94 32.03 26.18
N LEU A 518 2.61 33.18 26.21
CA LEU A 518 2.88 33.98 25.03
C LEU A 518 4.38 33.95 24.75
N LEU A 519 4.77 33.53 23.54
CA LEU A 519 6.12 33.70 23.01
C LEU A 519 6.14 34.97 22.17
N ILE A 520 7.00 35.93 22.52
CA ILE A 520 7.10 37.23 21.87
C ILE A 520 8.49 37.37 21.26
N MET A 521 8.57 37.45 19.94
CA MET A 521 9.78 37.73 19.17
C MET A 521 9.72 39.16 18.66
N VAL A 522 10.86 39.85 18.66
CA VAL A 522 10.96 41.26 18.25
C VAL A 522 12.21 41.48 17.41
N SER A 523 12.21 42.46 16.51
CA SER A 523 13.44 43.00 15.92
C SER A 523 14.18 43.91 16.91
N ASP A 524 15.45 44.20 16.62
CA ASP A 524 16.29 45.08 17.41
C ASP A 524 15.78 46.51 17.44
N GLY A 525 15.13 46.99 16.38
CA GLY A 525 14.41 48.26 16.38
C GLY A 525 13.43 48.41 17.54
N VAL A 526 12.83 47.32 18.02
CA VAL A 526 11.98 47.34 19.21
C VAL A 526 12.81 47.36 20.50
N THR A 527 13.84 46.53 20.64
CA THR A 527 14.63 46.49 21.88
C THR A 527 15.45 47.78 22.09
N ASP A 528 15.91 48.39 21.00
CA ASP A 528 16.87 49.49 21.01
C ASP A 528 16.19 50.86 20.90
N CYS A 529 14.85 50.90 20.98
CA CYS A 529 14.07 52.14 20.96
C CYS A 529 14.45 53.11 22.10
N ASP A 530 15.05 52.58 23.17
CA ASP A 530 15.59 53.35 24.28
C ASP A 530 17.05 52.98 24.54
N ARG A 531 17.98 53.72 23.92
CA ARG A 531 19.43 53.52 24.10
C ARG A 531 19.92 53.65 25.55
N SER A 532 19.10 54.21 26.45
CA SER A 532 19.41 54.29 27.89
C SER A 532 19.04 53.02 28.67
N ASP A 533 18.32 52.09 28.04
CA ASP A 533 17.88 50.82 28.59
C ASP A 533 18.40 49.62 27.74
N PRO A 534 19.72 49.36 27.77
CA PRO A 534 20.33 48.29 26.98
C PRO A 534 19.88 46.88 27.40
N ASP A 535 19.26 46.75 28.58
CA ASP A 535 18.72 45.49 29.09
C ASP A 535 17.26 45.26 28.69
N GLY A 536 16.63 46.17 27.91
CA GLY A 536 15.25 46.03 27.46
C GLY A 536 14.25 45.92 28.61
N GLN A 537 14.51 46.58 29.73
CA GLN A 537 13.70 46.54 30.93
C GLN A 537 12.29 47.10 30.69
N TRP A 538 12.16 48.14 29.89
CA TRP A 538 10.89 48.74 29.53
C TRP A 538 9.94 47.71 28.87
N LEU A 539 10.48 46.82 28.03
CA LEU A 539 9.69 45.82 27.32
C LEU A 539 9.22 44.74 28.29
N ARG A 540 10.05 44.35 29.26
CA ARG A 540 9.65 43.41 30.33
C ARG A 540 8.55 43.99 31.21
N GLU A 541 8.68 45.25 31.63
CA GLU A 541 7.66 45.96 32.41
C GLU A 541 6.35 46.06 31.62
N ARG A 542 6.44 46.48 30.35
CA ARG A 542 5.27 46.58 29.47
C ARG A 542 4.59 45.23 29.27
N LEU A 543 5.35 44.17 29.02
CA LEU A 543 4.83 42.81 28.89
C LEU A 543 4.16 42.32 30.17
N THR A 544 4.67 42.72 31.35
CA THR A 544 4.08 42.38 32.65
C THR A 544 2.74 43.07 32.86
N GLU A 545 2.61 44.35 32.47
CA GLU A 545 1.37 45.14 32.61
C GLU A 545 0.26 44.74 31.64
N LEU A 546 0.62 44.18 30.47
CA LEU A 546 -0.36 43.84 29.44
C LEU A 546 -1.38 42.79 29.94
N GLY A 547 -2.66 43.13 29.96
CA GLY A 547 -3.74 42.20 30.35
C GLY A 547 -4.23 41.30 29.21
N SER A 548 -4.02 41.71 27.95
CA SER A 548 -4.51 40.96 26.78
C SER A 548 -3.70 39.68 26.54
N ARG A 549 -4.40 38.66 26.05
CA ARG A 549 -3.82 37.40 25.55
C ARG A 549 -3.99 37.23 24.04
N ASP A 550 -4.69 38.16 23.41
CA ASP A 550 -4.86 38.18 21.96
C ASP A 550 -3.52 38.59 21.31
N PRO A 551 -2.91 37.73 20.48
CA PRO A 551 -1.55 37.95 20.00
C PRO A 551 -1.43 39.16 19.08
N ASP A 552 -2.44 39.47 18.27
CA ASP A 552 -2.46 40.66 17.41
C ASP A 552 -2.50 41.94 18.25
N THR A 553 -3.41 42.01 19.23
CA THR A 553 -3.50 43.13 20.17
C THR A 553 -2.19 43.34 20.93
N VAL A 554 -1.55 42.26 21.39
CA VAL A 554 -0.27 42.34 22.10
C VAL A 554 0.82 42.89 21.18
N ALA A 555 0.91 42.40 19.94
CA ALA A 555 1.90 42.87 18.97
C ALA A 555 1.73 44.36 18.67
N GLU A 556 0.51 44.81 18.39
CA GLU A 556 0.21 46.22 18.11
C GLU A 556 0.54 47.14 19.30
N LEU A 557 0.19 46.72 20.52
CA LEU A 557 0.48 47.51 21.72
C LEU A 557 1.98 47.66 21.99
N ILE A 558 2.79 46.67 21.62
CA ILE A 558 4.25 46.74 21.73
C ILE A 558 4.83 47.68 20.68
N VAL A 559 4.44 47.52 19.40
CA VAL A 559 4.91 48.38 18.30
C VAL A 559 4.55 49.85 18.55
N ASN A 560 3.30 50.13 18.95
CA ASN A 560 2.86 51.49 19.25
C ASN A 560 3.66 52.12 20.40
N LYS A 561 3.97 51.34 21.44
CA LYS A 561 4.74 51.84 22.58
C LYS A 561 6.22 52.07 22.23
N ALA A 562 6.81 51.19 21.42
CA ALA A 562 8.15 51.36 20.89
C ALA A 562 8.25 52.62 20.02
N ALA A 563 7.29 52.82 19.10
CA ALA A 563 7.21 54.01 18.26
C ALA A 563 7.05 55.31 19.06
N GLU A 564 6.28 55.30 20.16
CA GLU A 564 6.17 56.43 21.09
C GLU A 564 7.51 56.75 21.75
N LYS A 565 8.26 55.73 22.19
CA LYS A 565 9.57 55.88 22.84
C LYS A 565 10.64 56.47 21.94
N TYR A 566 10.61 56.19 20.64
CA TYR A 566 11.53 56.82 19.68
C TYR A 566 11.35 58.35 19.62
N GLY A 567 10.13 58.86 19.77
CA GLY A 567 9.83 60.30 19.73
C GLY A 567 10.32 60.96 18.42
N ILE A 568 11.28 61.89 18.56
CA ILE A 568 11.90 62.68 17.46
C ILE A 568 13.25 62.08 17.00
N ARG A 569 13.71 60.98 17.61
CA ARG A 569 14.99 60.35 17.23
C ARG A 569 14.88 59.65 15.88
N GLU A 570 16.03 59.35 15.30
CA GLU A 570 16.12 58.47 14.13
C GLU A 570 15.48 57.12 14.49
N ARG A 571 14.45 56.74 13.74
CA ARG A 571 13.69 55.51 13.98
C ARG A 571 14.30 54.38 13.16
N ASP A 572 14.14 53.19 13.71
CA ASP A 572 14.40 51.94 13.02
C ASP A 572 13.09 51.25 12.63
N ASP A 573 13.19 50.20 11.81
CA ASP A 573 12.04 49.37 11.49
C ASP A 573 11.63 48.54 12.71
N LEU A 574 10.32 48.47 12.98
CA LEU A 574 9.78 47.81 14.16
C LEU A 574 9.00 46.58 13.74
N THR A 575 9.38 45.42 14.23
CA THR A 575 8.65 44.17 13.97
C THR A 575 8.46 43.38 15.26
N VAL A 576 7.22 42.93 15.49
CA VAL A 576 6.84 42.11 16.63
C VAL A 576 6.01 40.93 16.15
N MET A 577 6.35 39.72 16.58
CA MET A 577 5.54 38.51 16.41
C MET A 577 5.21 37.91 17.77
N VAL A 578 3.96 37.50 17.95
CA VAL A 578 3.46 36.90 19.18
C VAL A 578 2.79 35.58 18.86
N ALA A 579 3.20 34.49 19.53
CA ALA A 579 2.53 33.20 19.47
C ALA A 579 1.87 32.88 20.83
N ALA A 580 0.57 32.60 20.79
CA ALA A 580 -0.20 32.13 21.95
C ALA A 580 -0.35 30.60 21.93
N ILE A 581 0.03 29.95 23.04
CA ILE A 581 0.21 28.49 23.19
C ILE A 581 -0.99 27.80 23.82
#